data_AF-A0A973TGL3-F1
#
_entry.id   AF-A0A973TGL3-F1
#
_cell.length_a   1.000
_cell.length_b   1.000
_cell.length_c   1.000
_cell.angle_alpha   90.00
_cell.angle_beta   90.00
_cell.angle_gamma   90.00
#
_symmetry.space_group_name_H-M   'P 1'
#
loop_
_entity.id
_entity.type
_entity.pdbx_description
1 polymer ?
#
loop_
_entity_poly.entity_id
_entity_poly.type
_entity_poly.pdbx_seq_one_letter_code
_entity_poly.pdbx_strand_id
1 'polypeptide(L)'
;MRLAFALPLLASFLAVPAARAGDAQPLDAIRLAAFQALGADPARAEATLSPRLRLAACAQPLQAVASGPRTVLVRCPDAPGWKLYVPVQAHREADVVVLRTPAAAGVPLTADQLVVQRRTLPDGAPAPATD
;
A
#
# COMPACT_ATOMS: atom_id res chain seq x y z
N MET A 1 25.80 73.10 -2.35
CA MET A 1 26.45 71.81 -2.63
C MET A 1 25.68 70.74 -1.87
N ARG A 2 24.78 70.00 -2.54
CA ARG A 2 23.86 69.02 -1.91
C ARG A 2 24.59 67.68 -1.79
N LEU A 3 24.95 67.25 -0.57
CA LEU A 3 25.44 65.89 -0.33
C LEU A 3 24.26 64.92 -0.45
N ALA A 4 24.32 64.05 -1.45
CA ALA A 4 23.36 62.98 -1.68
C ALA A 4 23.58 61.84 -0.68
N PHE A 5 22.66 61.69 0.27
CA PHE A 5 22.54 60.50 1.11
C PHE A 5 21.80 59.42 0.31
N ALA A 6 22.55 58.49 -0.29
CA ALA A 6 21.97 57.31 -0.93
C ALA A 6 22.15 56.11 0.01
N LEU A 7 21.16 55.90 0.88
CA LEU A 7 21.05 54.72 1.74
C LEU A 7 20.32 53.63 0.93
N PRO A 8 20.96 52.53 0.51
CA PRO A 8 20.24 51.48 -0.20
C PRO A 8 19.42 50.71 0.83
N LEU A 9 18.10 50.91 0.81
CA LEU A 9 17.17 50.16 1.63
C LEU A 9 17.20 48.69 1.18
N LEU A 10 17.65 47.82 2.08
CA LEU A 10 17.53 46.37 2.01
C LEU A 10 16.05 45.97 1.86
N ALA A 11 15.63 45.59 0.65
CA ALA A 11 14.36 44.90 0.43
C ALA A 11 14.62 43.39 0.38
N SER A 12 14.82 42.79 1.57
CA SER A 12 14.81 41.33 1.70
C SER A 12 13.40 40.82 1.42
N PHE A 13 13.22 40.34 0.19
CA PHE A 13 11.99 39.68 -0.25
C PHE A 13 11.87 38.35 0.49
N LEU A 14 11.13 38.34 1.60
CA LEU A 14 10.68 37.10 2.23
C LEU A 14 9.68 36.43 1.27
N ALA A 15 10.19 35.52 0.46
CA ALA A 15 9.37 34.62 -0.35
C ALA A 15 8.62 33.68 0.61
N VAL A 16 7.41 34.06 1.02
CA VAL A 16 6.51 33.18 1.75
C VAL A 16 6.01 32.14 0.73
N PRO A 17 6.31 30.84 0.89
CA PRO A 17 5.73 29.83 0.04
C PRO A 17 4.22 29.84 0.30
N ALA A 18 3.43 30.19 -0.71
CA ALA A 18 1.99 30.06 -0.65
C ALA A 18 1.68 28.57 -0.49
N ALA A 19 1.27 28.16 0.71
CA ALA A 19 0.67 26.86 0.93
C ALA A 19 -0.62 26.83 0.11
N ARG A 20 -0.56 26.22 -1.07
CA ARG A 20 -1.77 25.90 -1.83
C ARG A 20 -2.59 24.98 -0.94
N ALA A 21 -3.87 25.33 -0.73
CA ALA A 21 -4.85 24.36 -0.28
C ALA A 21 -4.96 23.31 -1.38
N GLY A 22 -4.06 22.32 -1.33
CA GLY A 22 -4.08 21.20 -2.25
C GLY A 22 -5.34 20.39 -1.99
N ASP A 23 -5.92 19.86 -3.06
CA ASP A 23 -7.00 18.89 -2.95
C ASP A 23 -6.59 17.76 -2.00
N ALA A 24 -7.56 17.14 -1.33
CA ALA A 24 -7.27 15.99 -0.47
C ALA A 24 -6.86 14.80 -1.34
N GLN A 25 -5.82 14.07 -0.92
CA GLN A 25 -5.39 12.85 -1.61
C GLN A 25 -6.56 11.86 -1.69
N PRO A 26 -6.94 11.38 -2.89
CA PRO A 26 -7.97 10.36 -3.04
C PRO A 26 -7.58 9.08 -2.30
N LEU A 27 -8.44 8.62 -1.39
CA LEU A 27 -8.15 7.41 -0.61
C LEU A 27 -8.05 6.16 -1.50
N ASP A 28 -8.80 6.10 -2.59
CA ASP A 28 -8.72 4.99 -3.55
C ASP A 28 -7.37 4.91 -4.25
N ALA A 29 -6.73 6.05 -4.52
CA ALA A 29 -5.36 6.06 -5.06
C ALA A 29 -4.35 5.47 -4.06
N ILE A 30 -4.55 5.72 -2.76
CA ILE A 30 -3.73 5.12 -1.69
C ILE A 30 -3.97 3.60 -1.62
N ARG A 31 -5.24 3.15 -1.69
CA ARG A 31 -5.59 1.73 -1.69
C ARG A 31 -4.97 1.01 -2.89
N LEU A 32 -5.10 1.57 -4.09
CA LEU A 32 -4.54 1.00 -5.31
C LEU A 32 -3.01 0.89 -5.22
N ALA A 33 -2.33 1.95 -4.76
CA ALA A 33 -0.88 1.92 -4.56
C ALA A 33 -0.45 0.83 -3.56
N ALA A 34 -1.24 0.61 -2.51
CA ALA A 34 -0.99 -0.46 -1.55
C ALA A 34 -1.17 -1.86 -2.16
N PHE A 35 -2.24 -2.08 -2.93
CA PHE A 35 -2.49 -3.36 -3.59
C PHE A 35 -1.39 -3.71 -4.60
N GLN A 36 -0.97 -2.74 -5.40
CA GLN A 36 0.13 -2.91 -6.37
C GLN A 36 1.44 -3.27 -5.68
N ALA A 37 1.78 -2.62 -4.55
CA ALA A 37 3.00 -2.90 -3.82
C ALA A 37 3.05 -4.32 -3.21
N LEU A 38 1.90 -4.94 -2.94
CA LEU A 38 1.80 -6.32 -2.46
C LEU A 38 1.54 -7.35 -3.57
N GLY A 39 1.38 -6.91 -4.83
CA GLY A 39 0.93 -7.77 -5.92
C GLY A 39 -0.44 -8.41 -5.64
N ALA A 40 -1.31 -7.69 -4.93
CA ALA A 40 -2.65 -8.14 -4.60
C ALA A 40 -3.64 -7.72 -5.70
N ASP A 41 -4.53 -8.64 -6.09
CA ASP A 41 -5.63 -8.34 -7.00
C ASP A 41 -6.62 -7.38 -6.31
N PRO A 42 -6.88 -6.18 -6.85
CA PRO A 42 -7.81 -5.22 -6.26
C PRO A 42 -9.25 -5.75 -6.17
N ALA A 43 -9.64 -6.75 -6.98
CA ALA A 43 -10.95 -7.39 -6.87
C ALA A 43 -11.05 -8.37 -5.70
N ARG A 44 -9.91 -8.76 -5.11
CA ARG A 44 -9.80 -9.76 -4.03
C ARG A 44 -9.06 -9.23 -2.80
N ALA A 45 -8.88 -7.91 -2.71
CA ALA A 45 -8.16 -7.28 -1.62
C ALA A 45 -8.90 -6.07 -1.08
N GLU A 46 -8.72 -5.79 0.21
CA GLU A 46 -9.31 -4.66 0.88
C GLU A 46 -8.25 -3.90 1.70
N ALA A 47 -8.34 -2.57 1.67
CA ALA A 47 -7.56 -1.68 2.53
C ALA A 47 -8.49 -0.65 3.19
N THR A 48 -8.76 -0.85 4.47
CA THR A 48 -9.65 0.02 5.23
C THR A 48 -8.88 1.25 5.69
N LEU A 49 -9.23 2.40 5.10
CA LEU A 49 -8.73 3.72 5.49
C LEU A 49 -9.86 4.51 6.15
N SER A 50 -9.52 5.31 7.17
CA SER A 50 -10.51 6.19 7.80
C SER A 50 -11.11 7.15 6.77
N PRO A 51 -12.45 7.28 6.68
CA PRO A 51 -13.10 8.22 5.75
C PRO A 51 -12.83 9.68 6.13
N ARG A 52 -12.36 9.93 7.36
CA ARG A 52 -11.96 11.26 7.85
C ARG A 52 -10.48 11.55 7.59
N LEU A 53 -9.72 10.62 7.03
CA LEU A 53 -8.32 10.85 6.67
C LEU A 53 -8.24 11.99 5.64
N ARG A 54 -7.44 13.00 5.95
CA ARG A 54 -7.19 14.16 5.09
C ARG A 54 -5.68 14.31 4.97
N LEU A 55 -5.15 13.85 3.84
CA LEU A 55 -3.75 14.01 3.47
C LEU A 55 -3.71 15.00 2.30
N ALA A 56 -2.71 15.88 2.27
CA ALA A 56 -2.50 16.74 1.11
C ALA A 56 -2.24 15.89 -0.14
N ALA A 57 -2.85 16.24 -1.27
CA ALA A 57 -2.59 15.56 -2.52
C ALA A 57 -1.12 15.70 -2.93
N CYS A 58 -0.57 14.61 -3.46
CA CYS A 58 0.80 14.60 -3.97
C CYS A 58 0.85 15.15 -5.40
N ALA A 59 1.78 16.07 -5.64
CA ALA A 59 2.15 16.51 -6.98
C ALA A 59 2.95 15.42 -7.71
N GLN A 60 3.76 14.65 -6.97
CA GLN A 60 4.48 13.49 -7.49
C GLN A 60 3.69 12.18 -7.27
N PRO A 61 3.97 11.12 -8.07
CA PRO A 61 3.35 9.82 -7.85
C PRO A 61 3.61 9.27 -6.44
N LEU A 62 2.58 8.64 -5.85
CA LEU A 62 2.71 7.95 -4.58
C LEU A 62 3.79 6.87 -4.69
N GLN A 63 4.61 6.74 -3.65
CA GLN A 63 5.58 5.66 -3.53
C GLN A 63 5.09 4.66 -2.50
N ALA A 64 4.97 3.41 -2.90
CA ALA A 64 4.45 2.34 -2.05
C ALA A 64 5.45 1.19 -2.00
N VAL A 65 5.72 0.69 -0.79
CA VAL A 65 6.64 -0.44 -0.57
C VAL A 65 6.07 -1.36 0.49
N ALA A 66 6.13 -2.67 0.24
CA ALA A 66 5.78 -3.66 1.24
C ALA A 66 6.70 -3.50 2.46
N SER A 67 6.10 -3.24 3.62
CA SER A 67 6.80 -3.13 4.91
C SER A 67 6.60 -4.37 5.77
N GLY A 68 5.80 -5.33 5.30
CA GLY A 68 5.49 -6.61 5.91
C GLY A 68 4.57 -7.42 5.01
N PRO A 69 4.16 -8.64 5.40
CA PRO A 69 3.34 -9.53 4.57
C PRO A 69 1.95 -8.97 4.22
N ARG A 70 1.43 -8.03 5.02
CA ARG A 70 0.11 -7.42 4.87
C ARG A 70 0.10 -5.91 5.08
N THR A 71 1.27 -5.29 5.13
CA THR A 71 1.38 -3.87 5.47
C THR A 71 2.23 -3.18 4.43
N VAL A 72 1.72 -2.09 3.88
CA VAL A 72 2.44 -1.26 2.90
C VAL A 72 2.72 0.10 3.50
N LEU A 73 3.96 0.55 3.37
CA LEU A 73 4.30 1.95 3.58
C LEU A 73 3.99 2.71 2.29
N VAL A 74 2.99 3.58 2.33
CA VAL A 74 2.67 4.52 1.24
C VAL A 74 3.17 5.91 1.65
N ARG A 75 3.90 6.59 0.76
CA ARG A 75 4.47 7.91 1.02
C ARG A 75 4.28 8.87 -0.15
N CYS A 76 4.04 10.12 0.21
CA CYS A 76 4.14 11.27 -0.67
C CYS A 76 5.60 11.76 -0.68
N PRO A 77 6.29 11.80 -1.82
CA PRO A 77 7.68 12.23 -1.87
C PRO A 77 7.86 13.76 -1.89
N ASP A 78 6.77 14.54 -1.94
CA ASP A 78 6.81 16.00 -1.93
C ASP A 78 7.36 16.58 -0.62
N ALA A 79 7.59 17.90 -0.61
CA ALA A 79 8.00 18.67 0.57
C ALA A 79 7.02 19.84 0.85
N PRO A 80 6.26 19.81 1.97
CA PRO A 80 6.19 18.75 2.97
C PRO A 80 5.38 17.54 2.46
N GLY A 81 5.90 16.33 2.68
CA GLY A 81 5.26 15.07 2.32
C GLY A 81 4.67 14.36 3.55
N TRP A 82 4.04 13.22 3.31
CA TRP A 82 3.45 12.37 4.36
C TRP A 82 3.81 10.91 4.14
N LYS A 83 3.65 10.11 5.21
CA LYS A 83 3.79 8.65 5.17
C LYS A 83 2.64 8.01 5.93
N LEU A 84 2.17 6.87 5.43
CA LEU A 84 1.06 6.11 5.99
C LEU A 84 1.35 4.62 5.87
N TYR A 85 1.17 3.89 6.97
CA TYR A 85 1.16 2.44 6.94
C TYR A 85 -0.26 1.96 6.68
N VAL A 86 -0.45 1.24 5.57
CA VAL A 86 -1.75 0.76 5.10
C VAL A 86 -1.80 -0.75 5.30
N PRO A 87 -2.64 -1.26 6.22
CA PRO A 87 -2.92 -2.68 6.30
C PRO A 87 -3.78 -3.10 5.11
N VAL A 88 -3.43 -4.23 4.50
CA VAL A 88 -4.12 -4.82 3.35
C VAL A 88 -4.58 -6.21 3.72
N GLN A 89 -5.87 -6.47 3.53
CA GLN A 89 -6.45 -7.79 3.66
C GLN A 89 -6.64 -8.40 2.28
N ALA A 90 -5.76 -9.32 1.88
CA ALA A 90 -5.85 -9.99 0.58
C ALA A 90 -6.46 -11.39 0.75
N HIS A 91 -7.58 -11.64 0.08
CA HIS A 91 -8.21 -12.95 0.00
C HIS A 91 -7.54 -13.72 -1.13
N ARG A 92 -6.58 -14.58 -0.78
CA ARG A 92 -6.01 -15.51 -1.77
C ARG A 92 -6.86 -16.75 -1.84
N GLU A 93 -7.33 -17.07 -3.04
CA GLU A 93 -7.83 -18.40 -3.36
C GLU A 93 -6.70 -19.17 -4.02
N ALA A 94 -6.55 -20.43 -3.64
CA ALA A 94 -5.66 -21.35 -4.32
C ALA A 94 -6.34 -22.71 -4.46
N ASP A 95 -5.89 -23.44 -5.48
CA ASP A 95 -6.18 -24.84 -5.61
C ASP A 95 -5.26 -25.60 -4.65
N VAL A 96 -5.86 -26.26 -3.66
CA VAL A 96 -5.14 -27.02 -2.62
C VAL A 96 -5.52 -28.50 -2.68
N VAL A 97 -4.57 -29.36 -2.35
CA VAL A 97 -4.81 -30.80 -2.26
C VAL A 97 -5.40 -31.12 -0.89
N VAL A 98 -6.55 -31.78 -0.86
CA VAL A 98 -7.22 -32.24 0.37
C VAL A 98 -7.54 -33.72 0.29
N LEU A 99 -7.74 -34.34 1.46
CA LEU A 99 -8.25 -35.70 1.56
C LEU A 99 -9.75 -35.73 1.25
N ARG A 100 -10.17 -36.66 0.39
CA ARG A 100 -11.60 -36.96 0.13
C ARG A 100 -12.13 -38.16 0.91
N THR A 101 -11.23 -38.96 1.48
CA THR A 101 -11.53 -40.11 2.35
C THR A 101 -10.61 -40.09 3.57
N PRO A 102 -11.00 -40.74 4.69
CA PRO A 102 -10.13 -40.86 5.86
C PRO A 102 -8.77 -41.50 5.54
N ALA A 103 -7.71 -41.02 6.18
CA ALA A 103 -6.36 -41.58 6.07
C ALA A 103 -5.86 -42.04 7.44
N ALA A 104 -5.13 -43.15 7.47
CA ALA A 104 -4.52 -43.69 8.68
C ALA A 104 -3.07 -43.21 8.83
N ALA A 105 -2.63 -43.02 10.08
CA ALA A 105 -1.25 -42.63 10.37
C ALA A 105 -0.25 -43.72 9.92
N GLY A 106 0.86 -43.30 9.33
CA GLY A 106 1.91 -44.20 8.85
C GLY A 106 1.61 -44.91 7.52
N VAL A 107 0.45 -44.65 6.90
CA VAL A 107 0.07 -45.21 5.60
C VAL A 107 0.31 -44.17 4.50
N PRO A 108 0.99 -44.52 3.39
CA PRO A 108 1.15 -43.63 2.24
C PRO A 108 -0.21 -43.22 1.64
N LEU A 109 -0.34 -41.95 1.28
CA LEU A 109 -1.52 -41.43 0.60
C LEU A 109 -1.49 -41.83 -0.88
N THR A 110 -2.63 -42.26 -1.40
CA THR A 110 -2.79 -42.62 -2.81
C THR A 110 -3.57 -41.54 -3.57
N ALA A 111 -3.38 -41.45 -4.89
CA ALA A 111 -4.00 -40.40 -5.70
C ALA A 111 -5.54 -40.40 -5.64
N ASP A 112 -6.17 -41.57 -5.49
CA ASP A 112 -7.63 -41.73 -5.35
C ASP A 112 -8.19 -41.20 -4.01
N GLN A 113 -7.32 -41.00 -3.01
CA GLN A 113 -7.68 -40.39 -1.71
C GLN A 113 -7.57 -38.86 -1.73
N LEU A 114 -6.97 -38.29 -2.78
CA LEU A 114 -6.70 -36.87 -2.88
C LEU A 114 -7.63 -36.20 -3.90
N VAL A 115 -8.00 -34.96 -3.63
CA VAL A 115 -8.74 -34.12 -4.56
C VAL A 115 -8.25 -32.69 -4.47
N VAL A 116 -8.19 -32.02 -5.61
CA VAL A 116 -7.91 -30.59 -5.67
C VAL A 116 -9.20 -29.82 -5.37
N GLN A 117 -9.15 -28.92 -4.40
CA GLN A 117 -10.25 -28.04 -4.05
C GLN A 117 -9.80 -26.59 -4.05
N ARG A 118 -10.65 -25.70 -4.56
CA ARG A 118 -10.44 -24.26 -4.43
C ARG A 118 -10.76 -23.83 -3.00
N ARG A 119 -9.77 -23.26 -2.30
CA ARG A 119 -9.92 -22.80 -0.91
C ARG A 119 -9.35 -21.39 -0.75
N THR A 120 -10.01 -20.61 0.09
CA THR A 120 -9.42 -19.39 0.64
C THR A 120 -8.28 -19.78 1.57
N LEU A 121 -7.09 -19.28 1.28
CA LEU A 121 -5.93 -19.51 2.12
C LEU A 121 -5.94 -18.50 3.28
N PRO A 122 -5.63 -18.96 4.51
CA PRO A 122 -5.30 -18.03 5.58
C PRO A 122 -4.07 -17.21 5.20
N ASP A 123 -4.02 -16.01 5.74
CA ASP A 123 -3.01 -15.04 5.38
C ASP A 123 -1.60 -15.54 5.73
N GLY A 124 -0.66 -15.41 4.77
CA GLY A 124 0.73 -15.84 4.96
C GLY A 124 1.00 -17.32 4.68
N ALA A 125 0.04 -18.05 4.09
CA ALA A 125 0.29 -19.40 3.59
C ALA A 125 1.47 -19.40 2.58
N PRO A 126 2.41 -20.37 2.68
CA PRO A 126 3.51 -20.47 1.74
C PRO A 126 2.99 -20.66 0.31
N ALA A 127 3.78 -20.22 -0.67
CA ALA A 127 3.46 -20.41 -2.09
C ALA A 127 3.16 -21.89 -2.37
N PRO A 128 2.28 -22.20 -3.35
CA PRO A 128 1.97 -23.59 -3.67
C PRO A 128 3.27 -24.35 -3.97
N ALA A 129 3.38 -25.56 -3.42
CA ALA A 129 4.49 -26.44 -3.71
C ALA A 129 4.41 -26.83 -5.19
N THR A 130 5.29 -26.27 -6.01
CA THR A 130 5.55 -26.74 -7.37
C THR A 130 6.42 -27.98 -7.31
N ASP A 131 6.06 -28.98 -8.11
CA ASP A 131 6.78 -30.24 -8.34
C ASP A 131 8.17 -29.99 -8.97
#